data_AF-A0A1V9ADI3-F1
#
_entry.id   AF-A0A1V9ADI3-F1
#
_cell.length_a   1.000
_cell.length_b   1.000
_cell.length_c   1.000
_cell.angle_alpha   90.00
_cell.angle_beta   90.00
_cell.angle_gamma   90.00
#
_symmetry.space_group_name_H-M   'P 1'
#
loop_
_entity.id
_entity.type
_entity.pdbx_description
1 polymer ?
#
loop_
_entity_poly.entity_id
_entity_poly.type
_entity_poly.pdbx_seq_one_letter_code
_entity_poly.pdbx_strand_id
1 'polypeptide(L)'
;MLAVVGVASYALTLTIASDTFFLLAVPGMLGLTTVVIVAVYHTQRRPLPDVDVPADGARLGPVVRRHRMLLLRRYAAHVALAVVLCGVPFLVEVRVLYPLVGVGVLIAKIVHYVLFRQLALLRAMTRVLSVYEPGFRSPVRVVMRVTGGKWCVTVGEGEQRTARMVASGVVDHPAEPPALADGGWYAGDDALGGVLVVARTGETLCLVPQDGNTRVRERGRANAERQARERAAGLTGLTP
;
A
#
# COMPACT_ATOMS: atom_id res chain seq x y z
N MET A 1 10.27 20.48 -10.74
CA MET A 1 9.89 21.23 -9.52
C MET A 1 10.52 20.62 -8.25
N LEU A 2 10.26 19.36 -7.88
CA LEU A 2 10.83 18.75 -6.66
C LEU A 2 12.36 18.81 -6.57
N ALA A 3 13.08 18.62 -7.70
CA ALA A 3 14.54 18.72 -7.73
C ALA A 3 15.05 20.13 -7.37
N VAL A 4 14.41 21.17 -7.91
CA VAL A 4 14.76 22.58 -7.62
C VAL A 4 14.51 22.90 -6.15
N VAL A 5 13.37 22.46 -5.61
CA VAL A 5 13.05 22.64 -4.18
C VAL A 5 14.04 21.89 -3.30
N GLY A 6 14.43 20.67 -3.68
CA GLY A 6 15.42 19.87 -2.97
C GLY A 6 16.80 20.53 -2.92
N VAL A 7 17.27 21.04 -4.07
CA VAL A 7 18.56 21.76 -4.15
C VAL A 7 18.53 23.03 -3.31
N ALA A 8 17.47 23.84 -3.42
CA ALA A 8 17.32 25.06 -2.62
C ALA A 8 17.25 24.76 -1.11
N SER A 9 16.51 23.71 -0.74
CA SER A 9 16.40 23.26 0.65
C SER A 9 17.73 22.77 1.18
N TYR A 10 18.50 22.02 0.38
CA TYR A 10 19.84 21.58 0.75
C TYR A 10 20.80 22.77 0.91
N ALA A 11 20.78 23.76 0.01
CA ALA A 11 21.57 24.98 0.15
C ALA A 11 21.26 25.72 1.46
N LEU A 12 19.97 25.81 1.86
CA LEU A 12 19.59 26.34 3.17
C LEU A 12 20.11 25.47 4.32
N THR A 13 20.10 24.12 4.21
CA THR A 13 20.65 23.28 5.29
C THR A 13 22.13 23.50 5.55
N LEU A 14 22.89 23.91 4.53
CA LEU A 14 24.32 24.17 4.68
C LEU A 14 24.61 25.40 5.56
N THR A 15 23.62 26.27 5.82
CA THR A 15 23.80 27.38 6.76
C THR A 15 24.00 26.93 8.20
N ILE A 16 23.80 25.63 8.51
CA ILE A 16 24.15 25.05 9.81
C ILE A 16 25.64 25.19 10.14
N ALA A 17 26.49 25.34 9.13
CA ALA A 17 27.91 25.58 9.30
C ALA A 17 28.26 27.05 9.62
N SER A 18 27.27 27.94 9.64
CA SER A 18 27.45 29.37 9.93
C SER A 18 26.83 29.72 11.28
N ASP A 19 27.65 30.31 12.17
CA ASP A 19 27.19 30.79 13.48
C ASP A 19 26.15 31.90 13.37
N THR A 20 26.17 32.68 12.29
CA THR A 20 25.25 33.81 12.06
C THR A 20 23.93 33.37 11.42
N PHE A 21 23.97 32.37 10.54
CA PHE A 21 22.83 31.97 9.70
C PHE A 21 22.24 30.61 10.06
N PHE A 22 22.58 30.05 11.22
CA PHE A 22 22.12 28.72 11.65
C PHE A 22 20.58 28.58 11.66
N LEU A 23 19.84 29.66 11.95
CA LEU A 23 18.37 29.64 11.95
C LEU A 23 17.76 29.31 10.58
N LEU A 24 18.47 29.63 9.49
CA LEU A 24 18.06 29.27 8.13
C LEU A 24 18.19 27.76 7.86
N ALA A 25 18.95 27.02 8.67
CA ALA A 25 19.06 25.57 8.50
C ALA A 25 17.75 24.84 8.79
N VAL A 26 16.91 25.38 9.69
CA VAL A 26 15.63 24.79 10.08
C VAL A 26 14.65 24.67 8.90
N PRO A 27 14.31 25.76 8.16
CA PRO A 27 13.46 25.64 6.98
C PRO A 27 14.11 24.80 5.87
N GLY A 28 15.45 24.82 5.74
CA GLY A 28 16.17 23.92 4.84
C GLY A 28 15.93 22.44 5.15
N MET A 29 16.06 22.05 6.43
CA MET A 29 15.88 20.67 6.88
C MET A 29 14.43 20.21 6.72
N LEU A 30 13.47 21.09 7.01
CA LEU A 30 12.04 20.82 6.80
C LEU A 30 11.70 20.65 5.31
N GLY A 31 12.25 21.52 4.45
CA GLY A 31 12.06 21.43 3.00
C GLY A 31 12.63 20.12 2.44
N LEU A 32 13.86 19.76 2.84
CA LEU A 32 14.52 18.52 2.42
C LEU A 32 13.75 17.29 2.89
N THR A 33 13.33 17.29 4.16
CA THR A 33 12.47 16.25 4.75
C THR A 33 11.17 16.07 3.97
N THR A 34 10.51 17.18 3.63
CA THR A 34 9.24 17.15 2.87
C THR A 34 9.44 16.59 1.46
N VAL A 35 10.49 17.02 0.74
CA VAL A 35 10.82 16.51 -0.59
C VAL A 35 11.10 15.01 -0.54
N VAL A 36 11.85 14.56 0.47
CA VAL A 36 12.16 13.14 0.70
C VAL A 36 10.90 12.32 0.96
N ILE A 37 10.04 12.79 1.88
CA ILE A 37 8.75 12.16 2.17
C ILE A 37 7.95 12.03 0.86
N VAL A 38 7.72 13.14 0.15
CA VAL A 38 6.94 13.14 -1.08
C VAL A 38 7.53 12.20 -2.14
N ALA A 39 8.86 12.21 -2.33
CA ALA A 39 9.54 11.35 -3.30
C ALA A 39 9.40 9.86 -2.96
N VAL A 40 9.61 9.48 -1.69
CA VAL A 40 9.43 8.11 -1.21
C VAL A 40 7.98 7.66 -1.37
N TYR A 41 7.03 8.50 -0.96
CA TYR A 41 5.61 8.19 -1.11
C TYR A 41 5.22 8.03 -2.59
N HIS A 42 5.68 8.92 -3.47
CA HIS A 42 5.38 8.86 -4.89
C HIS A 42 5.97 7.62 -5.57
N THR A 43 7.19 7.21 -5.19
CA THR A 43 7.85 6.03 -5.78
C THR A 43 7.30 4.71 -5.24
N GLN A 44 7.01 4.63 -3.94
CA GLN A 44 6.41 3.44 -3.31
C GLN A 44 4.96 3.24 -3.74
N ARG A 45 4.21 4.34 -3.94
CA ARG A 45 2.81 4.30 -4.38
C ARG A 45 2.62 4.33 -5.89
N ARG A 46 3.67 4.06 -6.67
CA ARG A 46 3.46 3.86 -8.12
C ARG A 46 2.58 2.63 -8.33
N PRO A 47 1.61 2.70 -9.26
CA PRO A 47 0.83 1.55 -9.67
C PRO A 47 1.74 0.34 -9.92
N LEU A 48 1.24 -0.84 -9.59
CA LEU A 48 1.91 -2.07 -9.98
C LEU A 48 1.65 -2.27 -11.48
N PRO A 49 2.62 -2.80 -12.22
CA PRO A 49 2.40 -3.15 -13.61
C PRO A 49 1.33 -4.23 -13.72
N ASP A 50 0.51 -4.15 -14.76
CA ASP A 50 -0.55 -5.11 -15.02
C ASP A 50 0.01 -6.53 -15.12
N VAL A 51 -0.75 -7.50 -14.61
CA VAL A 51 -0.43 -8.91 -14.65
C VAL A 51 -1.62 -9.66 -15.21
N ASP A 52 -1.40 -10.44 -16.27
CA ASP A 52 -2.42 -11.30 -16.85
C ASP A 52 -2.94 -12.29 -15.80
N VAL A 53 -4.23 -12.20 -15.52
CA VAL A 53 -4.92 -13.14 -14.61
C VAL A 53 -5.51 -14.26 -15.46
N PRO A 54 -5.30 -15.53 -15.09
CA PRO A 54 -5.93 -16.65 -15.77
C PRO A 54 -7.46 -16.51 -15.79
N ALA A 55 -8.08 -16.83 -16.94
CA ALA A 55 -9.52 -16.78 -17.15
C ALA A 55 -10.30 -17.79 -16.29
N ASP A 56 -9.62 -18.76 -15.68
CA ASP A 56 -10.23 -19.77 -14.82
C ASP A 56 -10.06 -19.46 -13.33
N GLY A 57 -9.38 -18.35 -12.98
CA GLY A 57 -9.07 -18.01 -11.58
C GLY A 57 -8.09 -18.98 -10.90
N ALA A 58 -7.70 -20.04 -11.59
CA ALA A 58 -6.72 -20.99 -11.13
C ALA A 58 -5.38 -20.28 -10.90
N ARG A 59 -4.85 -20.40 -9.68
CA ARG A 59 -3.52 -19.89 -9.29
C ARG A 59 -3.42 -18.35 -9.24
N LEU A 60 -4.26 -17.71 -8.43
CA LEU A 60 -4.08 -16.29 -8.05
C LEU A 60 -2.84 -16.03 -7.17
N GLY A 61 -2.30 -17.07 -6.51
CA GLY A 61 -1.10 -16.97 -5.66
C GLY A 61 0.13 -16.37 -6.36
N PRO A 62 0.51 -16.84 -7.58
CA PRO A 62 1.54 -16.23 -8.42
C PRO A 62 1.40 -14.71 -8.62
N VAL A 63 0.19 -14.18 -8.80
CA VAL A 63 -0.07 -12.73 -8.98
C VAL A 63 0.37 -11.97 -7.72
N VAL A 64 -0.08 -12.42 -6.56
CA VAL A 64 0.30 -11.84 -5.25
C VAL A 64 1.81 -11.95 -4.98
N ARG A 65 2.42 -13.08 -5.37
CA ARG A 65 3.88 -13.27 -5.25
C ARG A 65 4.67 -12.29 -6.12
N ARG A 66 4.18 -12.01 -7.33
CA ARG A 66 4.79 -11.01 -8.24
C ARG A 66 4.71 -9.61 -7.65
N HIS A 67 3.55 -9.23 -7.12
CA HIS A 67 3.38 -7.95 -6.40
C HIS A 67 4.35 -7.83 -5.22
N ARG A 68 4.47 -8.88 -4.40
CA ARG A 68 5.44 -8.93 -3.29
C ARG A 68 6.88 -8.74 -3.77
N MET A 69 7.28 -9.40 -4.84
CA MET A 69 8.64 -9.28 -5.39
C MET A 69 8.94 -7.85 -5.87
N LEU A 70 7.98 -7.21 -6.54
CA LEU A 70 8.14 -5.83 -7.01
C LEU A 70 8.29 -4.83 -5.87
N LEU A 71 7.51 -4.98 -4.80
CA LEU A 71 7.66 -4.15 -3.61
C LEU A 71 9.00 -4.36 -2.90
N LEU A 72 9.45 -5.61 -2.77
CA LEU A 72 10.76 -5.91 -2.19
C LEU A 72 11.90 -5.33 -3.04
N ARG A 73 11.77 -5.34 -4.37
CA ARG A 73 12.75 -4.69 -5.26
C ARG A 73 12.78 -3.18 -5.08
N ARG A 74 11.60 -2.54 -5.00
CA ARG A 74 11.50 -1.09 -4.71
C ARG A 74 12.11 -0.77 -3.34
N TYR A 75 11.81 -1.58 -2.32
CA TYR A 75 12.40 -1.45 -1.00
C TYR A 75 13.93 -1.55 -1.03
N ALA A 76 14.47 -2.59 -1.65
CA ALA A 76 15.92 -2.79 -1.76
C ALA A 76 16.61 -1.59 -2.42
N ALA A 77 16.03 -1.02 -3.48
CA ALA A 77 16.56 0.18 -4.12
C ALA A 77 16.61 1.40 -3.18
N HIS A 78 15.58 1.60 -2.35
CA HIS A 78 15.56 2.69 -1.39
C HIS A 78 16.51 2.47 -0.21
N VAL A 79 16.64 1.24 0.26
CA VAL A 79 17.62 0.90 1.31
C VAL A 79 19.04 1.11 0.79
N ALA A 80 19.33 0.68 -0.44
CA ALA A 80 20.62 0.94 -1.07
C ALA A 80 20.91 2.44 -1.17
N LEU A 81 19.93 3.25 -1.60
CA LEU A 81 20.06 4.71 -1.63
C LEU A 81 20.32 5.29 -0.23
N ALA A 82 19.59 4.84 0.79
CA ALA A 82 19.79 5.28 2.17
C ALA A 82 21.20 4.95 2.68
N VAL A 83 21.70 3.75 2.40
CA VAL A 83 23.06 3.32 2.76
C VAL A 83 24.10 4.19 2.07
N VAL A 84 23.94 4.49 0.78
CA VAL A 84 24.85 5.39 0.05
C VAL A 84 24.86 6.79 0.66
N LEU A 85 23.69 7.36 0.95
CA LEU A 85 23.57 8.70 1.54
C LEU A 85 24.17 8.77 2.96
N CYS A 86 24.08 7.68 3.72
CA CYS A 86 24.74 7.59 5.02
C CYS A 86 26.24 7.36 4.90
N GLY A 87 26.71 6.55 3.97
CA GLY A 87 28.12 6.13 3.89
C GLY A 87 29.05 7.15 3.23
N VAL A 88 28.60 7.82 2.16
CA VAL A 88 29.42 8.77 1.39
C VAL A 88 30.04 9.89 2.26
N PRO A 89 29.30 10.53 3.19
CA PRO A 89 29.87 11.58 4.04
C PRO A 89 31.10 11.11 4.86
N PHE A 90 31.10 9.85 5.32
CA PHE A 90 32.20 9.29 6.09
C PHE A 90 33.39 8.87 5.23
N LEU A 91 33.14 8.47 3.97
CA LEU A 91 34.21 8.07 3.05
C LEU A 91 34.98 9.25 2.46
N VAL A 92 34.32 10.39 2.26
CA VAL A 92 34.92 11.58 1.63
C VAL A 92 35.38 12.61 2.67
N GLU A 93 35.01 12.44 3.95
CA GLU A 93 35.36 13.34 5.07
C GLU A 93 34.94 14.82 4.88
N VAL A 94 33.98 15.08 3.99
CA VAL A 94 33.49 16.44 3.72
C VAL A 94 32.37 16.78 4.69
N ARG A 95 32.66 17.71 5.62
CA ARG A 95 31.69 18.16 6.64
C ARG A 95 30.36 18.67 6.08
N VAL A 96 30.40 19.25 4.89
CA VAL A 96 29.23 19.77 4.17
C VAL A 96 28.22 18.66 3.82
N LEU A 97 28.64 17.39 3.80
CA LEU A 97 27.78 16.25 3.45
C LEU A 97 27.07 15.61 4.65
N TYR A 98 27.41 15.96 5.90
CA TYR A 98 26.80 15.36 7.08
C TYR A 98 25.25 15.42 7.13
N PRO A 99 24.57 16.46 6.63
CA PRO A 99 23.11 16.46 6.55
C PRO A 99 22.51 15.30 5.73
N LEU A 100 23.27 14.74 4.78
CA LEU A 100 22.84 13.58 4.00
C LEU A 100 22.67 12.31 4.84
N VAL A 101 23.40 12.18 5.95
CA VAL A 101 23.21 11.06 6.88
C VAL A 101 21.82 11.10 7.48
N GLY A 102 21.36 12.28 7.92
CA GLY A 102 20.01 12.47 8.44
C GLY A 102 18.94 12.13 7.39
N VAL A 103 19.16 12.52 6.13
CA VAL A 103 18.28 12.17 5.00
C VAL A 103 18.24 10.66 4.76
N GLY A 104 19.39 10.00 4.75
CA GLY A 104 19.49 8.55 4.56
C GLY A 104 18.72 7.77 5.63
N VAL A 105 18.91 8.13 6.91
CA VAL A 105 18.16 7.54 8.03
C VAL A 105 16.66 7.76 7.89
N LEU A 106 16.25 8.98 7.50
CA LEU A 106 14.85 9.32 7.30
C LEU A 106 14.21 8.48 6.17
N ILE A 107 14.89 8.34 5.02
CA ILE A 107 14.45 7.48 3.91
C ILE A 107 14.23 6.06 4.40
N ALA A 108 15.23 5.48 5.09
CA ALA A 108 15.13 4.11 5.60
C ALA A 108 13.92 3.93 6.53
N LYS A 109 13.69 4.88 7.44
CA LYS A 109 12.56 4.85 8.39
C LYS A 109 11.20 4.88 7.67
N ILE A 110 11.01 5.84 6.77
CA ILE A 110 9.72 6.00 6.04
C ILE A 110 9.45 4.76 5.18
N VAL A 111 10.47 4.31 4.44
CA VAL A 111 10.35 3.17 3.54
C VAL A 111 10.03 1.89 4.32
N HIS A 112 10.64 1.68 5.48
CA HIS A 112 10.34 0.53 6.34
C HIS A 112 8.90 0.55 6.85
N TYR A 113 8.42 1.71 7.31
CA TYR A 113 7.04 1.88 7.77
C TYR A 113 6.01 1.60 6.65
N VAL A 114 6.22 2.17 5.46
CA VAL A 114 5.33 1.96 4.31
C VAL A 114 5.35 0.49 3.86
N LEU A 115 6.53 -0.11 3.71
CA LEU A 115 6.66 -1.50 3.28
C LEU A 115 5.99 -2.45 4.27
N PHE A 116 6.16 -2.24 5.58
CA PHE A 116 5.59 -3.15 6.58
C PHE A 116 4.06 -3.23 6.46
N ARG A 117 3.40 -2.08 6.26
CA ARG A 117 1.96 -2.03 6.01
C ARG A 117 1.56 -2.76 4.73
N GLN A 118 2.30 -2.56 3.64
CA GLN A 118 2.03 -3.23 2.36
C GLN A 118 2.23 -4.75 2.44
N LEU A 119 3.29 -5.21 3.11
CA LEU A 119 3.56 -6.63 3.32
C LEU A 119 2.53 -7.28 4.26
N ALA A 120 2.08 -6.58 5.30
CA ALA A 120 1.01 -7.06 6.16
C ALA A 120 -0.28 -7.29 5.37
N LEU A 121 -0.64 -6.33 4.50
CA LEU A 121 -1.81 -6.46 3.63
C LEU A 121 -1.66 -7.62 2.62
N LEU A 122 -0.52 -7.72 1.94
CA LEU A 122 -0.24 -8.84 1.03
C LEU A 122 -0.29 -10.20 1.73
N ARG A 123 0.22 -10.30 2.96
CA ARG A 123 0.14 -11.52 3.77
C ARG A 123 -1.31 -11.87 4.09
N ALA A 124 -2.13 -10.89 4.48
CA ALA A 124 -3.56 -11.09 4.69
C ALA A 124 -4.23 -11.58 3.41
N MET A 125 -3.94 -10.95 2.26
CA MET A 125 -4.49 -11.37 0.97
C MET A 125 -4.10 -12.81 0.61
N THR A 126 -2.83 -13.16 0.81
CA THR A 126 -2.33 -14.53 0.55
C THR A 126 -3.02 -15.56 1.45
N ARG A 127 -3.27 -15.22 2.72
CA ARG A 127 -3.99 -16.11 3.64
C ARG A 127 -5.44 -16.31 3.22
N VAL A 128 -6.14 -15.25 2.84
CA VAL A 128 -7.53 -15.36 2.35
C VAL A 128 -7.60 -16.28 1.12
N LEU A 129 -6.71 -16.08 0.15
CA LEU A 129 -6.63 -16.93 -1.05
C LEU A 129 -6.26 -18.39 -0.77
N SER A 130 -5.68 -18.69 0.39
CA SER A 130 -5.38 -20.08 0.80
C SER A 130 -6.56 -20.79 1.47
N VAL A 131 -7.56 -20.04 1.93
CA VAL A 131 -8.72 -20.57 2.68
C VAL A 131 -10.00 -20.54 1.85
N TYR A 132 -10.17 -19.51 1.03
CA TYR A 132 -11.36 -19.31 0.20
C TYR A 132 -11.04 -19.59 -1.26
N GLU A 133 -11.90 -20.39 -1.89
CA GLU A 133 -11.83 -20.65 -3.32
C GLU A 133 -12.30 -19.40 -4.09
N PRO A 134 -11.53 -18.91 -5.08
CA PRO A 134 -11.89 -17.73 -5.82
C PRO A 134 -13.06 -18.00 -6.78
N GLY A 135 -14.12 -17.20 -6.68
CA GLY A 135 -15.23 -17.17 -7.62
C GLY A 135 -15.22 -15.88 -8.44
N PHE A 136 -15.50 -15.98 -9.74
CA PHE A 136 -15.63 -14.79 -10.59
C PHE A 136 -16.87 -13.99 -10.18
N ARG A 137 -16.70 -12.68 -9.97
CA ARG A 137 -17.79 -11.75 -9.64
C ARG A 137 -17.75 -10.56 -10.58
N SER A 138 -18.90 -10.30 -11.20
CA SER A 138 -19.13 -9.15 -12.08
C SER A 138 -20.61 -8.73 -11.97
N PRO A 139 -20.95 -7.44 -12.09
CA PRO A 139 -20.02 -6.30 -12.11
C PRO A 139 -19.51 -5.94 -10.71
N VAL A 140 -18.37 -5.26 -10.63
CA VAL A 140 -17.93 -4.61 -9.38
C VAL A 140 -18.18 -3.11 -9.52
N ARG A 141 -19.15 -2.60 -8.76
CA ARG A 141 -19.59 -1.20 -8.85
C ARG A 141 -18.91 -0.36 -7.77
N VAL A 142 -18.27 0.74 -8.17
CA VAL A 142 -17.75 1.73 -7.24
C VAL A 142 -18.89 2.64 -6.80
N VAL A 143 -19.17 2.65 -5.49
CA VAL A 143 -20.24 3.45 -4.90
C VAL A 143 -19.73 4.83 -4.54
N MET A 144 -18.56 4.91 -3.91
CA MET A 144 -17.97 6.19 -3.48
C MET A 144 -16.47 6.05 -3.25
N ARG A 145 -15.77 7.17 -3.36
CA ARG A 145 -14.37 7.27 -2.95
C ARG A 145 -14.29 7.47 -1.44
N VAL A 146 -13.35 6.77 -0.82
CA VAL A 146 -12.99 6.93 0.59
C VAL A 146 -11.62 7.59 0.68
N THR A 147 -11.37 8.35 1.75
CA THR A 147 -10.09 9.03 1.99
C THR A 147 -8.92 8.04 2.02
N GLY A 148 -7.76 8.44 1.50
CA GLY A 148 -6.55 7.62 1.54
C GLY A 148 -6.47 6.53 0.47
N GLY A 149 -7.04 6.77 -0.72
CA GLY A 149 -6.93 5.86 -1.86
C GLY A 149 -7.75 4.58 -1.74
N LYS A 150 -8.73 4.56 -0.82
CA LYS A 150 -9.68 3.47 -0.62
C LYS A 150 -10.96 3.74 -1.41
N TRP A 151 -11.68 2.68 -1.78
CA TRP A 151 -12.92 2.78 -2.54
C TRP A 151 -14.01 1.98 -1.86
N CYS A 152 -15.21 2.52 -1.76
CA CYS A 152 -16.36 1.72 -1.36
C CYS A 152 -16.94 1.06 -2.61
N VAL A 153 -16.93 -0.26 -2.63
CA VAL A 153 -17.34 -1.09 -3.76
C VAL A 153 -18.44 -2.06 -3.34
N THR A 154 -19.28 -2.41 -4.31
CA THR A 154 -20.24 -3.51 -4.22
C THR A 154 -19.84 -4.56 -5.26
N VAL A 155 -19.74 -5.82 -4.83
CA VAL A 155 -19.32 -6.94 -5.68
C VAL A 155 -20.56 -7.74 -6.12
N GLY A 156 -20.80 -7.83 -7.43
CA GLY A 156 -21.89 -8.60 -8.05
C GLY A 156 -23.20 -7.83 -8.30
N GLU A 157 -24.08 -8.42 -9.10
CA GLU A 157 -25.47 -7.99 -9.34
C GLU A 157 -26.47 -9.03 -8.79
N GLY A 158 -27.45 -8.58 -8.00
CA GLY A 158 -28.58 -9.41 -7.57
C GLY A 158 -29.26 -8.95 -6.26
N GLU A 159 -30.50 -9.41 -6.03
CA GLU A 159 -31.33 -9.13 -4.83
C GLU A 159 -30.71 -9.58 -3.49
N GLN A 160 -29.66 -10.38 -3.53
CA GLN A 160 -28.86 -10.72 -2.34
C GLN A 160 -28.05 -9.48 -1.95
N ARG A 161 -28.45 -8.81 -0.86
CA ARG A 161 -27.76 -7.65 -0.26
C ARG A 161 -26.27 -7.93 -0.02
N THR A 162 -25.42 -7.75 -1.03
CA THR A 162 -23.97 -7.73 -0.83
C THR A 162 -23.63 -6.49 -0.04
N ALA A 163 -22.95 -6.66 1.09
CA ALA A 163 -22.55 -5.56 1.93
C ALA A 163 -21.64 -4.60 1.17
N ARG A 164 -21.76 -3.30 1.43
CA ARG A 164 -20.79 -2.31 0.94
C ARG A 164 -19.43 -2.63 1.54
N MET A 165 -18.41 -2.78 0.70
CA MET A 165 -17.06 -3.12 1.11
C MET A 165 -16.10 -1.98 0.82
N VAL A 166 -15.23 -1.67 1.75
CA VAL A 166 -14.07 -0.80 1.52
C VAL A 166 -12.95 -1.63 0.91
N ALA A 167 -12.65 -1.36 -0.35
CA ALA A 167 -11.52 -1.87 -1.09
C ALA A 167 -10.26 -1.07 -0.76
N SER A 168 -9.24 -1.78 -0.26
CA SER A 168 -7.90 -1.26 0.00
C SER A 168 -6.89 -2.03 -0.85
N GLY A 169 -6.24 -1.33 -1.78
CA GLY A 169 -5.12 -1.88 -2.55
C GLY A 169 -3.83 -1.94 -1.74
N VAL A 170 -2.86 -2.69 -2.24
CA VAL A 170 -1.47 -2.69 -1.72
C VAL A 170 -0.79 -1.34 -2.00
N VAL A 171 -1.25 -0.66 -3.03
CA VAL A 171 -0.86 0.69 -3.40
C VAL A 171 -2.12 1.55 -3.33
N ASP A 172 -1.99 2.81 -2.88
CA ASP A 172 -3.09 3.76 -2.90
C ASP A 172 -3.35 4.17 -4.35
N HIS A 173 -4.58 3.97 -4.85
CA HIS A 173 -4.96 4.38 -6.20
C HIS A 173 -5.57 5.79 -6.17
N PRO A 174 -4.95 6.79 -6.81
CA PRO A 174 -5.48 8.15 -6.87
C PRO A 174 -6.70 8.27 -7.80
N ALA A 175 -6.88 7.30 -8.70
CA ALA A 175 -8.01 7.16 -9.60
C ALA A 175 -8.66 5.77 -9.42
N GLU A 176 -9.87 5.60 -9.93
CA GLU A 176 -10.52 4.29 -9.96
C GLU A 176 -9.63 3.28 -10.69
N PRO A 177 -9.45 2.06 -10.15
CA PRO A 177 -8.70 1.02 -10.83
C PRO A 177 -9.26 0.75 -12.23
N PRO A 178 -8.42 0.76 -13.28
CA PRO A 178 -8.88 0.42 -14.62
C PRO A 178 -9.42 -1.01 -14.62
N ALA A 179 -10.50 -1.24 -15.38
CA ALA A 179 -11.17 -2.54 -15.51
C ALA A 179 -11.80 -3.12 -14.22
N LEU A 180 -11.95 -2.33 -13.14
CA LEU A 180 -12.68 -2.81 -11.95
C LEU A 180 -14.13 -3.17 -12.29
N ALA A 181 -14.78 -2.36 -13.13
CA ALA A 181 -16.15 -2.60 -13.59
C ALA A 181 -16.33 -3.93 -14.33
N ASP A 182 -15.29 -4.41 -15.02
CA ASP A 182 -15.29 -5.68 -15.77
C ASP A 182 -15.40 -6.89 -14.82
N GLY A 183 -15.12 -6.68 -13.53
CA GLY A 183 -15.20 -7.68 -12.48
C GLY A 183 -13.84 -8.29 -12.13
N GLY A 184 -13.88 -9.31 -11.29
CA GLY A 184 -12.67 -9.97 -10.82
C GLY A 184 -12.94 -11.24 -10.04
N TRP A 185 -11.86 -11.90 -9.67
CA TRP A 185 -11.89 -13.10 -8.85
C TRP A 185 -11.97 -12.73 -7.38
N TYR A 186 -13.11 -12.99 -6.78
CA TYR A 186 -13.35 -12.74 -5.36
C TYR A 186 -13.17 -14.02 -4.55
N ALA A 187 -12.32 -13.96 -3.53
CA ALA A 187 -12.13 -14.99 -2.54
C ALA A 187 -12.43 -14.42 -1.16
N GLY A 188 -13.47 -14.90 -0.50
CA GLY A 188 -13.85 -14.44 0.83
C GLY A 188 -15.28 -14.73 1.18
N ASP A 189 -15.80 -13.96 2.13
CA ASP A 189 -17.13 -14.08 2.68
C ASP A 189 -17.86 -12.75 2.52
N ASP A 190 -19.04 -12.76 1.89
CA ASP A 190 -19.78 -11.54 1.54
C ASP A 190 -20.15 -10.67 2.75
N ALA A 191 -20.16 -11.23 3.96
CA ALA A 191 -20.43 -10.51 5.22
C ALA A 191 -19.17 -10.14 6.01
N LEU A 192 -18.06 -10.87 5.83
CA LEU A 192 -16.83 -10.70 6.63
C LEU A 192 -15.67 -10.06 5.87
N GLY A 193 -15.77 -9.99 4.55
CA GLY A 193 -14.76 -9.45 3.64
C GLY A 193 -13.95 -10.54 2.94
N GLY A 194 -12.96 -10.10 2.17
CA GLY A 194 -12.20 -10.98 1.30
C GLY A 194 -11.12 -10.27 0.50
N VAL A 195 -10.75 -10.90 -0.60
CA VAL A 195 -9.80 -10.38 -1.58
C VAL A 195 -10.45 -10.42 -2.95
N LEU A 196 -10.31 -9.34 -3.70
CA LEU A 196 -10.68 -9.25 -5.10
C LEU A 196 -9.41 -9.10 -5.93
N VAL A 197 -9.26 -9.94 -6.96
CA VAL A 197 -8.22 -9.80 -7.99
C VAL A 197 -8.89 -9.37 -9.28
N VAL A 198 -8.62 -8.14 -9.73
CA VAL A 198 -9.20 -7.57 -10.95
C VAL A 198 -8.70 -8.36 -12.16
N ALA A 199 -9.60 -8.84 -13.02
CA ALA A 199 -9.25 -9.84 -14.03
C ALA A 199 -8.28 -9.33 -15.11
N ARG A 200 -8.36 -8.05 -15.49
CA ARG A 200 -7.51 -7.49 -16.58
C ARG A 200 -6.20 -6.91 -16.11
N THR A 201 -6.15 -6.35 -14.90
CA THR A 201 -4.96 -5.67 -14.37
C THR A 201 -4.18 -6.56 -13.39
N GLY A 202 -4.84 -7.58 -12.83
CA GLY A 202 -4.27 -8.38 -11.75
C GLY A 202 -4.18 -7.63 -10.43
N GLU A 203 -4.72 -6.41 -10.34
CA GLU A 203 -4.72 -5.64 -9.11
C GLU A 203 -5.43 -6.38 -7.98
N THR A 204 -4.76 -6.49 -6.84
CA THR A 204 -5.24 -7.20 -5.66
C THR A 204 -5.76 -6.20 -4.64
N LEU A 205 -7.07 -6.26 -4.38
CA LEU A 205 -7.79 -5.39 -3.45
C LEU A 205 -8.26 -6.21 -2.24
N CYS A 206 -7.97 -5.73 -1.04
CA CYS A 206 -8.52 -6.29 0.18
C CYS A 206 -9.87 -5.63 0.43
N LEU A 207 -10.91 -6.43 0.55
CA LEU A 207 -12.27 -5.97 0.78
C LEU A 207 -12.65 -6.18 2.24
N VAL A 208 -13.05 -5.11 2.92
CA VAL A 208 -13.53 -5.15 4.31
C VAL A 208 -14.91 -4.49 4.37
N PRO A 209 -15.93 -5.09 5.02
CA PRO A 209 -17.24 -4.45 5.16
C PRO A 209 -17.12 -3.03 5.73
N GLN A 210 -17.82 -2.07 5.12
CA GLN A 210 -17.78 -0.66 5.51
C GLN A 210 -18.30 -0.46 6.94
N ASP A 211 -19.36 -1.18 7.31
CA ASP A 211 -19.95 -1.11 8.64
C ASP A 211 -19.33 -2.18 9.57
N GLY A 212 -18.41 -1.73 10.42
CA GLY A 212 -17.78 -2.57 11.43
C GLY A 212 -18.76 -3.18 12.43
N ASN A 213 -19.86 -2.49 12.77
CA ASN A 213 -20.86 -3.00 13.70
C ASN A 213 -21.67 -4.13 13.08
N THR A 214 -22.07 -3.96 11.81
CA THR A 214 -22.72 -5.04 11.05
C THR A 214 -21.79 -6.25 10.95
N ARG A 215 -20.50 -6.04 10.69
CA ARG A 215 -19.51 -7.13 10.65
C ARG A 215 -19.39 -7.87 11.99
N VAL A 216 -19.36 -7.15 13.12
CA VAL A 216 -19.31 -7.78 14.45
C VAL A 216 -20.57 -8.61 14.72
N ARG A 217 -21.74 -8.12 14.32
CA ARG A 217 -23.00 -8.87 14.43
C ARG A 217 -23.00 -10.12 13.57
N GLU A 218 -22.54 -10.01 12.32
CA GLU A 218 -22.44 -11.14 11.40
C GLU A 218 -21.42 -12.19 11.89
N ARG A 219 -20.29 -11.76 12.49
CA ARG A 219 -19.36 -12.68 13.17
C ARG A 219 -20.03 -13.46 14.29
N GLY A 220 -20.80 -12.77 15.15
CA GLY A 220 -21.50 -13.39 16.26
C GLY A 220 -22.56 -14.40 15.83
N ARG A 221 -23.14 -14.22 14.63
CA ARG A 221 -24.14 -15.11 14.03
C ARG A 221 -23.54 -16.21 13.15
N ALA A 222 -22.30 -16.04 12.70
CA ALA A 222 -21.62 -17.02 11.86
C ALA A 222 -21.44 -18.34 12.61
N ASN A 223 -21.67 -19.45 11.92
CA ASN A 223 -21.42 -20.79 12.46
C ASN A 223 -19.93 -20.99 12.78
N ALA A 224 -19.63 -21.99 13.62
CA ALA A 224 -18.26 -22.28 14.05
C ALA A 224 -17.30 -22.51 12.87
N GLU A 225 -17.79 -23.08 11.77
CA GLU A 225 -17.02 -23.30 10.55
C GLU A 225 -16.63 -21.99 9.85
N ARG A 226 -17.57 -21.05 9.63
CA ARG A 226 -17.26 -19.74 9.03
C ARG A 226 -16.32 -18.94 9.92
N GLN A 227 -16.49 -18.99 11.24
CA GLN A 227 -15.57 -18.34 12.17
C GLN A 227 -14.16 -18.96 12.14
N ALA A 228 -14.05 -20.28 11.99
CA ALA A 228 -12.76 -20.95 11.86
C ALA A 228 -12.05 -20.56 10.56
N ARG A 229 -12.79 -20.51 9.44
CA ARG A 229 -12.27 -20.03 8.15
C ARG A 229 -11.84 -18.56 8.22
N GLU A 230 -12.63 -17.69 8.85
CA GLU A 230 -12.29 -16.29 9.05
C GLU A 230 -10.98 -16.13 9.85
N ARG A 231 -10.82 -16.89 10.94
CA ARG A 231 -9.61 -16.91 11.76
C ARG A 231 -8.40 -17.41 10.98
N ALA A 232 -8.55 -18.49 10.22
CA ALA A 232 -7.49 -19.03 9.36
C ALA A 232 -7.06 -18.02 8.28
N ALA A 233 -8.02 -17.30 7.70
CA ALA A 233 -7.78 -16.26 6.70
C ALA A 233 -7.20 -14.96 7.29
N GLY A 234 -7.25 -14.78 8.61
CA GLY A 234 -6.73 -13.59 9.30
C GLY A 234 -7.59 -12.34 9.09
N LEU A 235 -8.86 -12.49 8.70
CA LEU A 235 -9.79 -11.37 8.48
C LEU A 235 -10.17 -10.67 9.79
N THR A 236 -10.00 -11.34 10.95
CA THR A 236 -10.35 -10.82 12.28
C THR A 236 -9.69 -9.48 12.62
N GLY A 237 -8.42 -9.29 12.23
CA GLY A 237 -7.63 -8.10 12.51
C GLY A 237 -7.71 -6.98 11.46
N LEU A 238 -8.48 -7.17 10.39
CA LEU A 238 -8.64 -6.14 9.35
C LEU A 238 -9.68 -5.10 9.77
N THR A 239 -9.36 -3.83 9.57
CA THR A 239 -10.28 -2.69 9.77
C THR A 239 -10.51 -1.97 8.45
N PRO A 240 -11.73 -1.43 8.22
CA PRO A 240 -12.04 -0.68 7.01
C PRO A 240 -11.19 0.59 6.82
#